data_AF-A0A521H1T3-F1
#
_entry.id   AF-A0A521H1T3-F1
#
_cell.length_a   1.000
_cell.length_b   1.000
_cell.length_c   1.000
_cell.angle_alpha   90.00
_cell.angle_beta   90.00
_cell.angle_gamma   90.00
#
_symmetry.space_group_name_H-M   'P 1'
#
loop_
_entity.id
_entity.type
_entity.pdbx_description
1 polymer ?
#
loop_
_entity_poly.entity_id
_entity_poly.type
_entity_poly.pdbx_seq_one_letter_code
_entity_poly.pdbx_strand_id
1 'polypeptide(L)'
;MLVTLASTLVLAASVQAPAAAEGLGAAKDFVILYAGDPATERAKAFTQFLQSSFRKVDTIELKDLSQQSAAPYDVVVADWHRMYGEEEMQIDIPHVELDPGFSKPIVMIGAVGGSIQHHTKIGWL
;
A
#
# COMPACT_ATOMS: atom_id res chain seq x y z
N MET A 1 4.08 -65.95 -32.28
CA MET A 1 4.66 -64.85 -31.48
C MET A 1 3.54 -63.90 -31.12
N LEU A 2 3.12 -63.88 -29.84
CA LEU A 2 2.14 -62.93 -29.31
C LEU A 2 2.88 -61.64 -28.93
N VAL A 3 2.46 -60.48 -29.44
CA VAL A 3 2.95 -59.17 -29.00
C VAL A 3 1.90 -58.55 -28.08
N THR A 4 2.20 -58.47 -26.80
CA THR A 4 1.38 -57.86 -25.76
C THR A 4 1.48 -56.34 -25.87
N LEU A 5 0.38 -55.65 -26.20
CA LEU A 5 0.31 -54.20 -26.14
C LEU A 5 0.15 -53.75 -24.68
N ALA A 6 1.19 -53.11 -24.15
CA ALA A 6 1.15 -52.45 -22.85
C ALA A 6 0.45 -51.08 -22.99
N SER A 7 -0.76 -50.97 -22.46
CA SER A 7 -1.51 -49.72 -22.37
C SER A 7 -0.82 -48.75 -21.41
N THR A 8 -0.30 -47.65 -21.93
CA THR A 8 0.28 -46.56 -21.13
C THR A 8 -0.85 -45.68 -20.59
N LEU A 9 -1.06 -45.72 -19.27
CA LEU A 9 -2.00 -44.84 -18.56
C LEU A 9 -1.39 -43.43 -18.49
N VAL A 10 -1.92 -42.48 -19.27
CA VAL A 10 -1.51 -41.08 -19.21
C VAL A 10 -2.16 -40.42 -18.00
N LEU A 11 -1.36 -40.11 -16.97
CA LEU A 11 -1.75 -39.23 -15.88
C LEU A 11 -1.94 -37.81 -16.45
N ALA A 12 -3.19 -37.38 -16.64
CA ALA A 12 -3.50 -35.99 -16.94
C ALA A 12 -3.26 -35.15 -15.68
N ALA A 13 -2.11 -34.49 -15.60
CA ALA A 13 -1.89 -33.43 -14.62
C ALA A 13 -2.93 -32.32 -14.89
N SER A 14 -3.81 -32.09 -13.92
CA SER A 14 -4.77 -30.99 -13.96
C SER A 14 -3.96 -29.70 -13.89
N VAL A 15 -3.90 -28.98 -15.02
CA VAL A 15 -3.43 -27.59 -15.00
C VAL A 15 -4.48 -26.81 -14.23
N GLN A 16 -4.25 -26.55 -12.94
CA GLN A 16 -5.04 -25.56 -12.21
C GLN A 16 -4.92 -24.23 -12.96
N ALA A 17 -6.02 -23.80 -13.58
CA ALA A 17 -6.12 -22.43 -14.08
C ALA A 17 -5.81 -21.47 -12.91
N PRO A 18 -5.03 -20.40 -13.12
CA PRO A 18 -4.81 -19.41 -12.09
C PRO A 18 -6.18 -18.92 -11.62
N ALA A 19 -6.41 -18.96 -10.30
CA ALA A 19 -7.61 -18.38 -9.72
C ALA A 19 -7.75 -16.96 -10.28
N ALA A 20 -8.89 -16.66 -10.91
CA ALA A 20 -9.17 -15.34 -11.41
C ALA A 20 -8.91 -14.36 -10.26
N ALA A 21 -8.08 -13.34 -10.50
CA ALA A 21 -7.77 -12.35 -9.48
C ALA A 21 -9.09 -11.84 -8.90
N GLU A 22 -9.35 -12.15 -7.63
CA GLU A 22 -10.55 -11.64 -6.97
C GLU A 22 -10.45 -10.12 -7.02
N GLY A 23 -11.42 -9.49 -7.68
CA GLY A 23 -11.47 -8.04 -7.77
C GLY A 23 -11.54 -7.42 -6.37
N LEU A 24 -11.29 -6.12 -6.25
CA LEU A 24 -11.23 -5.38 -4.98
C LEU A 24 -12.54 -5.43 -4.14
N GLY A 25 -13.61 -6.05 -4.63
CA GLY A 25 -14.87 -6.18 -3.92
C GLY A 25 -15.45 -4.81 -3.54
N ALA A 26 -15.83 -4.65 -2.27
CA ALA A 26 -16.30 -3.37 -1.73
C ALA A 26 -15.18 -2.33 -1.57
N ALA A 27 -13.91 -2.75 -1.53
CA ALA A 27 -12.79 -1.82 -1.33
C ALA A 27 -12.60 -0.87 -2.52
N LYS A 28 -13.10 -1.21 -3.71
CA LYS A 28 -13.10 -0.30 -4.88
C LYS A 28 -13.80 1.04 -4.59
N ASP A 29 -14.75 1.06 -3.65
CA ASP A 29 -15.55 2.23 -3.33
C ASP A 29 -14.87 3.15 -2.30
N PHE A 30 -13.70 2.75 -1.79
CA PHE A 30 -12.95 3.53 -0.80
C PHE A 30 -12.46 4.87 -1.34
N VAL A 31 -12.44 5.85 -0.46
CA VAL A 31 -11.84 7.18 -0.64
C VAL A 31 -10.51 7.21 0.11
N ILE A 32 -9.41 7.33 -0.63
CA ILE A 32 -8.05 7.25 -0.10
C ILE A 32 -7.43 8.64 -0.01
N LEU A 33 -6.73 8.91 1.10
CA LEU A 33 -5.82 10.05 1.22
C LEU A 33 -4.38 9.56 1.11
N TYR A 34 -3.66 9.96 0.07
CA TYR A 34 -2.21 9.76 -0.01
C TYR A 34 -1.49 10.99 0.59
N ALA A 35 -0.77 10.79 1.68
CA ALA A 35 0.05 11.79 2.33
C ALA A 35 1.53 11.45 2.09
N GLY A 36 2.22 12.25 1.27
CA GLY A 36 3.59 11.96 0.86
C GLY A 36 4.30 13.16 0.25
N ASP A 37 5.23 12.92 -0.65
CA ASP A 37 5.89 13.98 -1.43
C ASP A 37 5.31 14.03 -2.86
N PRO A 38 4.27 14.86 -3.12
CA PRO A 38 3.61 14.92 -4.42
C PRO A 38 4.51 15.40 -5.56
N ALA A 39 5.66 16.03 -5.26
CA ALA A 39 6.58 16.51 -6.27
C ALA A 39 7.33 15.35 -6.95
N THR A 40 7.48 14.21 -6.28
CA THR A 40 8.29 13.08 -6.77
C THR A 40 7.56 12.25 -7.83
N GLU A 41 8.33 11.73 -8.79
CA GLU A 41 7.80 10.81 -9.81
C GLU A 41 7.25 9.51 -9.20
N ARG A 42 7.84 9.05 -8.10
CA ARG A 42 7.34 7.88 -7.37
C ARG A 42 5.94 8.12 -6.82
N ALA A 43 5.71 9.26 -6.17
CA ALA A 43 4.39 9.61 -5.64
C ALA A 43 3.36 9.74 -6.76
N LYS A 44 3.70 10.39 -7.87
CA LYS A 44 2.80 10.52 -9.04
C LYS A 44 2.43 9.16 -9.63
N ALA A 45 3.42 8.29 -9.86
CA ALA A 45 3.18 6.96 -10.40
C ALA A 45 2.31 6.11 -9.46
N PHE A 46 2.58 6.17 -8.15
CA PHE A 46 1.83 5.38 -7.18
C PHE A 46 0.40 5.91 -6.97
N THR A 47 0.21 7.24 -6.89
CA THR A 47 -1.13 7.84 -6.80
C THR A 47 -1.95 7.54 -8.05
N GLN A 48 -1.36 7.58 -9.25
CA GLN A 48 -2.02 7.17 -10.49
C GLN A 48 -2.45 5.69 -10.45
N PHE A 49 -1.59 4.81 -9.92
CA PHE A 49 -1.96 3.41 -9.69
C PHE A 49 -3.16 3.28 -8.75
N LEU A 50 -3.16 3.97 -7.60
CA LEU A 50 -4.29 3.95 -6.67
C LEU A 50 -5.58 4.49 -7.32
N GLN A 51 -5.49 5.57 -8.11
CA GLN A 51 -6.63 6.17 -8.81
C GLN A 51 -7.28 5.22 -9.82
N SER A 52 -6.55 4.25 -10.36
CA SER A 52 -7.12 3.23 -11.24
C SER A 52 -7.96 2.18 -10.51
N SER A 53 -7.82 2.10 -9.19
CA SER A 53 -8.37 1.02 -8.35
C SER A 53 -9.47 1.46 -7.39
N PHE A 54 -9.44 2.73 -6.96
CA PHE A 54 -10.31 3.26 -5.91
C PHE A 54 -11.18 4.41 -6.41
N ARG A 55 -12.36 4.57 -5.80
CA ARG A 55 -13.35 5.60 -6.15
C ARG A 55 -12.76 7.01 -6.16
N LYS A 56 -11.93 7.33 -5.17
CA LYS A 56 -11.27 8.63 -5.07
C LYS A 56 -9.92 8.48 -4.39
N VAL A 57 -8.93 9.19 -4.91
CA VAL A 57 -7.63 9.34 -4.28
C VAL A 57 -7.26 10.81 -4.34
N ASP A 58 -7.16 11.44 -3.18
CA ASP A 58 -6.59 12.78 -3.06
C ASP A 58 -5.16 12.69 -2.52
N THR A 59 -4.40 13.77 -2.72
CA THR A 59 -3.01 13.84 -2.32
C THR A 59 -2.75 15.12 -1.53
N ILE A 60 -1.98 14.99 -0.45
CA ILE A 60 -1.47 16.10 0.36
C ILE A 60 0.03 15.91 0.62
N GLU A 61 0.70 16.98 1.04
CA GLU A 61 2.04 16.84 1.59
C GLU A 61 1.97 16.09 2.93
N LEU A 62 2.95 15.23 3.20
CA LEU A 62 3.00 14.43 4.42
C LEU A 62 2.90 15.27 5.70
N LYS A 63 3.50 16.47 5.72
CA LYS A 63 3.48 17.39 6.86
C LYS A 63 2.08 17.94 7.19
N ASP A 64 1.14 17.86 6.24
CA ASP A 64 -0.23 18.34 6.41
C ASP A 64 -1.19 17.22 6.88
N LEU A 65 -0.66 16.03 7.14
CA LEU A 65 -1.44 14.91 7.66
C LEU A 65 -1.87 15.18 9.10
N SER A 66 -3.19 15.17 9.33
CA SER A 66 -3.82 15.36 10.64
C SER A 66 -5.14 14.58 10.70
N GLN A 67 -5.76 14.50 11.88
CA GLN A 67 -7.11 13.95 12.00
C GLN A 67 -8.12 14.72 11.15
N GLN A 68 -7.97 16.04 11.04
CA GLN A 68 -8.89 16.89 10.26
C GLN A 68 -8.74 16.63 8.76
N SER A 69 -7.50 16.58 8.24
CA SER A 69 -7.28 16.29 6.82
C SER A 69 -7.66 14.86 6.44
N ALA A 70 -7.52 13.90 7.36
CA ALA A 70 -7.89 12.50 7.14
C ALA A 70 -9.38 12.19 7.34
N ALA A 71 -10.14 13.03 8.04
CA ALA A 71 -11.53 12.79 8.42
C ALA A 71 -12.48 12.32 7.29
N PRO A 72 -12.45 12.91 6.07
CA PRO A 72 -13.39 12.53 5.01
C PRO A 72 -12.98 11.28 4.22
N TYR A 73 -11.86 10.63 4.58
CA TYR A 73 -11.31 9.48 3.87
C TYR A 73 -11.53 8.18 4.65
N ASP A 74 -11.57 7.06 3.94
CA ASP A 74 -11.72 5.73 4.55
C ASP A 74 -10.38 5.18 5.04
N VAL A 75 -9.31 5.44 4.28
CA VAL A 75 -7.94 4.98 4.56
C VAL A 75 -6.94 6.07 4.23
N VAL A 76 -5.90 6.19 5.06
CA VAL A 76 -4.73 7.01 4.80
C VAL A 76 -3.57 6.14 4.34
N VAL A 77 -2.86 6.58 3.30
CA VAL A 77 -1.56 6.03 2.93
C VAL A 77 -0.51 7.10 3.22
N ALA A 78 0.40 6.83 4.14
CA ALA A 78 1.48 7.74 4.50
C ALA A 78 2.81 7.20 3.96
N ASP A 79 3.48 7.96 3.09
CA ASP A 79 4.68 7.54 2.37
C ASP A 79 5.76 8.63 2.39
N TRP A 80 7.02 8.22 2.51
CA TRP A 80 8.17 9.09 2.34
C TRP A 80 9.38 8.29 1.89
N HIS A 81 10.20 8.89 1.05
CA HIS A 81 11.42 8.28 0.54
C HIS A 81 12.54 8.38 1.57
N ARG A 82 13.42 7.36 1.62
CA ARG A 82 14.71 7.53 2.29
C ARG A 82 15.67 8.14 1.28
N MET A 83 16.32 9.24 1.66
CA MET A 83 17.47 9.73 0.92
C MET A 83 18.70 8.92 1.36
N TYR A 84 19.24 8.11 0.45
CA TYR A 84 20.53 7.46 0.67
C TYR A 84 21.61 8.38 0.06
N GLY A 85 22.27 9.18 0.90
CA GLY A 85 23.46 9.94 0.51
C GLY A 85 24.73 9.08 0.61
N GLU A 86 25.79 9.49 -0.10
CA GLU A 86 27.07 8.76 -0.11
C GLU A 86 27.82 8.79 1.23
N GLU A 87 27.58 9.79 2.09
CA GLU A 87 28.37 9.99 3.31
C GLU A 87 27.59 9.88 4.63
N GLU A 88 26.25 9.91 4.63
CA GLU A 88 25.45 9.64 5.83
C GLU A 88 23.98 9.38 5.46
N MET A 89 23.29 8.53 6.22
CA MET A 89 21.85 8.35 6.10
C MET A 89 21.14 9.62 6.58
N GLN A 90 20.83 10.55 5.66
CA GLN A 90 19.97 11.67 5.96
C GLN A 90 18.51 11.24 5.80
N ILE A 91 17.84 11.08 6.95
CA ILE A 91 16.39 10.88 7.00
C ILE A 91 15.76 12.27 7.12
N ASP A 92 15.60 12.97 6.00
CA ASP A 92 14.80 14.20 5.93
C ASP A 92 13.32 13.84 5.74
N ILE A 93 12.71 13.29 6.78
CA ILE A 93 11.25 13.07 6.82
C ILE A 93 10.63 14.31 7.46
N PRO A 94 9.62 14.94 6.84
CA PRO A 94 8.85 15.98 7.47
C PRO A 94 8.34 15.53 8.83
N HIS A 95 8.39 16.42 9.82
CA HIS A 95 7.81 16.13 11.11
C HIS A 95 6.29 15.91 10.96
N VAL A 96 5.80 14.75 11.37
CA VAL A 96 4.38 14.39 11.38
C VAL A 96 4.00 14.03 12.80
N GLU A 97 3.05 14.78 13.35
CA GLU A 97 2.45 14.49 14.65
C GLU A 97 0.97 14.19 14.43
N LEU A 98 0.56 12.98 14.76
CA LEU A 98 -0.84 12.59 14.72
C LEU A 98 -1.45 12.81 16.10
N ASP A 99 -2.56 13.53 16.14
CA ASP A 99 -3.30 13.73 17.38
C ASP A 99 -3.65 12.39 18.05
N PRO A 100 -3.70 12.31 19.39
CA PRO A 100 -4.15 11.09 20.10
C PRO A 100 -5.55 10.59 19.69
N GLY A 101 -6.37 11.47 19.11
CA GLY A 101 -7.68 11.14 18.55
C GLY A 101 -7.67 10.62 17.12
N PHE A 102 -6.49 10.42 16.51
CA PHE A 102 -6.37 9.90 15.15
C PHE A 102 -6.88 8.47 15.08
N SER A 103 -7.92 8.23 14.28
CA SER A 103 -8.66 6.96 14.28
C SER A 103 -8.76 6.30 12.91
N LYS A 104 -8.19 6.91 11.87
CA LYS A 104 -8.28 6.37 10.51
C LYS A 104 -7.31 5.21 10.34
N PRO A 105 -7.70 4.13 9.64
CA PRO A 105 -6.76 3.12 9.19
C PRO A 105 -5.64 3.78 8.38
N ILE A 106 -4.39 3.48 8.73
CA ILE A 106 -3.21 4.05 8.08
C ILE A 106 -2.29 2.95 7.56
N VAL A 107 -1.92 3.04 6.28
CA VAL A 107 -0.89 2.22 5.65
C VAL A 107 0.38 3.05 5.57
N MET A 108 1.45 2.58 6.21
CA MET A 108 2.72 3.29 6.24
C MET A 108 3.71 2.64 5.28
N ILE A 109 4.31 3.43 4.40
CA ILE A 109 5.24 2.98 3.37
C ILE A 109 6.59 3.68 3.56
N GLY A 110 7.68 2.91 3.39
CA GLY A 110 9.04 3.45 3.37
C GLY A 110 9.50 4.00 4.71
N ALA A 111 10.07 5.21 4.69
CA ALA A 111 10.70 5.82 5.86
C ALA A 111 9.70 6.20 6.97
N VAL A 112 8.44 6.45 6.58
CA VAL A 112 7.36 6.93 7.47
C VAL A 112 6.98 5.91 8.52
N GLY A 113 7.06 4.61 8.21
CA GLY A 113 6.67 3.55 9.14
C GLY A 113 7.43 3.63 10.48
N GLY A 114 8.72 3.93 10.43
CA GLY A 114 9.52 4.15 11.65
C GLY A 114 9.11 5.43 12.38
N SER A 115 8.92 6.53 11.66
CA SER A 115 8.58 7.83 12.26
C SER A 115 7.21 7.83 12.96
N ILE A 116 6.16 7.32 12.33
CA ILE A 116 4.80 7.32 12.89
C ILE A 116 4.65 6.32 14.04
N GLN A 117 5.30 5.15 13.96
CA GLN A 117 5.25 4.14 15.02
C GLN A 117 5.71 4.66 16.39
N HIS A 118 6.64 5.63 16.42
CA HIS A 118 7.13 6.20 17.67
C HIS A 118 6.16 7.21 18.33
N HIS A 119 5.18 7.73 17.59
CA HIS A 119 4.30 8.81 18.04
C HIS A 119 2.85 8.36 18.29
N THR A 120 2.53 7.10 17.99
CA THR A 120 1.20 6.54 18.21
C THR A 120 1.32 5.23 18.99
N LYS A 121 0.42 5.03 19.96
CA LYS A 121 0.21 3.69 20.50
C LYS A 121 -0.42 2.86 19.38
N ILE A 122 0.41 2.17 18.60
CA ILE A 122 -0.08 1.05 17.80
C ILE A 122 -0.63 0.07 18.83
N GLY A 123 -1.95 0.04 18.97
CA GLY A 123 -2.64 -0.91 19.81
C GLY A 123 -2.37 -2.29 19.24
N TRP A 124 -1.33 -2.94 19.73
CA TRP A 124 -1.21 -4.38 19.63
C TRP A 124 -2.46 -4.95 20.32
N LEU A 125 -3.22 -5.75 19.58
CA LEU A 125 -4.37 -6.52 20.07
C LEU A 125 -4.12 -7.12 21.45
#